data_AF-A0A6I1W2V3-F1
#
_entry.id   AF-A0A6I1W2V3-F1
#
_cell.length_a   1.000
_cell.length_b   1.000
_cell.length_c   1.000
_cell.angle_alpha   90.00
_cell.angle_beta   90.00
_cell.angle_gamma   90.00
#
_symmetry.space_group_name_H-M   'P 1'
#
loop_
_entity.id
_entity.type
_entity.pdbx_description
1 polymer ?
#
loop_
_entity_poly.entity_id
_entity_poly.type
_entity_poly.pdbx_seq_one_letter_code
_entity_poly.pdbx_strand_id
1 'polypeptide(L)' 'IQVLTQGREDLIARTFESLRGAKKAIVHLYNATSPSFRRIVFNQDKDGIKEIAVSAAKLFVKYAAQQPETQWTFEYSPE' A
#
# COMPACT_ATOMS: atom_id res chain seq x y z
N ILE A 1 1.00 14.38 7.46
CA ILE A 1 0.36 13.28 8.23
C ILE A 1 0.81 11.94 7.67
N GLN A 2 0.71 10.85 8.44
CA GLN A 2 1.00 9.50 7.98
C GLN A 2 -0.22 8.61 8.21
N VAL A 3 -0.52 7.75 7.24
CA VAL A 3 -1.59 6.76 7.31
C VAL A 3 -1.09 5.38 6.85
N LEU A 4 -1.68 4.33 7.41
CA LEU A 4 -1.34 2.93 7.13
C LEU A 4 -2.43 2.29 6.27
N THR A 5 -2.03 1.46 5.29
CA THR A 5 -2.96 0.65 4.51
C THR A 5 -2.38 -0.72 4.17
N GLN A 6 -3.26 -1.72 4.08
CA GLN A 6 -2.94 -3.03 3.54
C GLN A 6 -2.87 -2.99 2.00
N GLY A 7 -2.23 -3.99 1.41
CA GLY A 7 -2.09 -4.17 -0.05
C GLY A 7 -3.35 -4.59 -0.81
N ARG A 8 -4.55 -4.16 -0.40
CA ARG A 8 -5.82 -4.44 -1.09
C ARG A 8 -6.37 -3.17 -1.74
N GLU A 9 -6.81 -3.27 -2.99
CA GLU A 9 -7.23 -2.09 -3.77
C GLU A 9 -8.35 -1.27 -3.12
N ASP A 10 -9.36 -1.94 -2.55
CA ASP A 10 -10.49 -1.28 -1.88
C ASP A 10 -10.05 -0.44 -0.68
N LEU A 11 -9.07 -0.95 0.08
CA LEU A 11 -8.50 -0.24 1.23
C LEU A 11 -7.61 0.92 0.78
N ILE A 12 -6.75 0.68 -0.20
CA ILE A 12 -5.87 1.71 -0.77
C ILE A 12 -6.70 2.87 -1.31
N ALA A 13 -7.76 2.59 -2.08
CA ALA A 13 -8.65 3.61 -2.63
C ALA A 13 -9.26 4.48 -1.52
N ARG A 14 -9.78 3.85 -0.45
CA ARG A 14 -10.34 4.57 0.71
C ARG A 14 -9.28 5.37 1.46
N THR A 15 -8.05 4.86 1.58
CA THR A 15 -6.94 5.60 2.19
C THR A 15 -6.63 6.86 1.40
N PHE A 16 -6.50 6.78 0.08
CA PHE A 16 -6.29 7.98 -0.76
C PHE A 16 -7.49 8.93 -0.74
N GLU A 17 -8.72 8.42 -0.69
CA GLU A 17 -9.92 9.24 -0.54
C GLU A 17 -9.89 10.05 0.76
N SER A 18 -9.51 9.42 1.87
CA SER A 18 -9.43 10.08 3.18
C SER A 18 -8.39 11.20 3.26
N LEU A 19 -7.45 11.25 2.30
CA LEU A 19 -6.36 12.22 2.25
C LEU A 19 -6.64 13.41 1.33
N ARG A 20 -7.81 13.48 0.66
CA ARG A 20 -8.16 14.61 -0.20
C ARG A 20 -8.07 15.93 0.57
N GLY A 21 -7.35 16.89 -0.01
CA GLY A 21 -7.09 18.21 0.59
C GLY A 21 -5.88 18.26 1.55
N ALA A 22 -5.22 17.13 1.82
CA ALA A 22 -3.97 17.14 2.57
C ALA A 22 -2.84 17.76 1.73
N LYS A 23 -2.11 18.73 2.29
CA LYS A 23 -0.95 19.34 1.59
C LYS A 23 0.24 18.39 1.47
N LYS A 24 0.45 17.53 2.47
CA LYS A 24 1.56 16.56 2.53
C LYS A 24 1.15 15.31 3.30
N ALA A 25 1.35 14.14 2.70
CA ALA A 25 0.97 12.87 3.30
C ALA A 25 2.01 11.77 3.02
N ILE A 26 2.22 10.91 4.02
CA ILE A 26 2.95 9.65 3.90
C ILE A 26 1.90 8.53 3.86
N VAL A 27 1.91 7.72 2.80
CA VAL A 27 1.08 6.52 2.73
C VAL A 27 1.99 5.31 2.94
N HIS A 28 1.73 4.58 4.01
CA HIS A 28 2.52 3.43 4.45
C HIS A 28 1.82 2.14 4.05
N LEU A 29 2.43 1.40 3.12
CA LEU A 29 2.01 0.07 2.71
C LEU A 29 2.65 -1.00 3.59
N TYR A 30 1.88 -2.01 4.00
CA TYR A 30 2.43 -3.20 4.63
C TYR A 30 1.77 -4.48 4.12
N ASN A 31 2.53 -5.56 4.12
CA ASN A 31 2.03 -6.92 4.00
C ASN A 31 2.95 -7.89 4.74
N ALA A 32 2.35 -8.91 5.34
CA ALA A 32 3.11 -9.96 6.00
C ALA A 32 3.89 -10.81 4.98
N THR A 33 5.17 -10.98 5.26
CA THR A 33 6.20 -11.64 4.47
C THR A 33 6.81 -12.82 5.20
N SER A 34 6.51 -13.03 6.49
CA SER A 34 7.03 -14.15 7.29
C SER A 34 6.68 -15.52 6.69
N PRO A 35 7.54 -16.55 6.81
CA PRO A 35 7.29 -17.87 6.21
C PRO A 35 5.93 -18.50 6.61
N SER A 36 5.50 -18.29 7.86
CA SER A 36 4.22 -18.78 8.37
C SER A 36 3.05 -18.09 7.67
N PHE A 37 3.08 -16.76 7.50
CA PHE A 37 2.03 -16.04 6.78
C PHE A 37 1.95 -16.44 5.32
N ARG A 38 3.10 -16.57 4.63
CA ARG A 38 3.14 -17.01 3.24
C ARG A 38 2.43 -18.35 3.05
N ARG A 39 2.69 -19.32 3.93
CA ARG A 39 2.14 -20.68 3.84
C ARG A 39 0.70 -20.80 4.35
N ILE A 40 0.39 -20.18 5.48
CA ILE A 40 -0.85 -20.43 6.22
C ILE A 40 -1.95 -19.42 5.86
N VAL A 41 -1.59 -18.15 5.66
CA VAL A 41 -2.56 -17.06 5.46
C VAL A 41 -2.78 -16.80 3.98
N PHE A 42 -1.69 -16.63 3.23
CA PHE A 42 -1.78 -16.29 1.81
C PHE A 42 -1.74 -17.51 0.90
N ASN A 43 -1.17 -18.63 1.38
CA ASN A 43 -0.88 -19.81 0.56
C ASN A 43 -0.16 -19.46 -0.75
N GLN A 44 0.87 -18.62 -0.65
CA GLN A 44 1.68 -18.10 -1.75
C GLN A 44 3.17 -18.36 -1.49
N ASP A 45 3.97 -18.41 -2.54
CA ASP A 45 5.42 -18.45 -2.44
C ASP A 45 6.01 -17.03 -2.25
N LYS A 46 7.34 -16.90 -2.32
CA LYS A 46 7.99 -15.59 -2.16
C LYS A 46 7.64 -14.62 -3.30
N ASP A 47 7.50 -15.13 -4.52
CA ASP A 47 7.24 -14.31 -5.70
C ASP A 47 5.80 -13.82 -5.71
N GLY A 48 4.83 -14.68 -5.34
CA GLY A 48 3.44 -14.28 -5.14
C GLY A 48 3.29 -13.20 -4.07
N ILE A 49 4.00 -13.31 -2.95
CA ILE A 49 3.97 -12.29 -1.89
C ILE A 49 4.61 -10.97 -2.34
N LYS A 50 5.69 -11.04 -3.12
CA LYS A 50 6.30 -9.86 -3.72
C LYS A 50 5.34 -9.19 -4.72
N GLU A 51 4.62 -9.97 -5.51
CA GLU A 51 3.67 -9.43 -6.49
C GLU A 51 2.50 -8.70 -5.82
N ILE A 52 2.07 -9.13 -4.62
CA ILE A 52 1.08 -8.39 -3.81
C ILE A 52 1.60 -7.00 -3.48
N ALA A 53 2.83 -6.89 -2.97
CA ALA A 53 3.44 -5.60 -2.62
C ALA A 53 3.62 -4.70 -3.86
N VAL A 54 4.11 -5.27 -4.96
CA VAL A 54 4.33 -4.54 -6.22
C VAL A 54 3.01 -4.06 -6.83
N SER A 55 1.98 -4.91 -6.84
CA SER A 55 0.66 -4.56 -7.34
C SER A 55 0.02 -3.44 -6.52
N ALA A 56 0.13 -3.49 -5.20
CA ALA A 56 -0.33 -2.41 -4.33
C ALA A 56 0.44 -1.10 -4.56
N ALA A 57 1.76 -1.16 -4.73
CA ALA A 57 2.59 0.02 -5.03
C ALA A 57 2.21 0.68 -6.37
N LYS A 58 1.85 -0.11 -7.40
CA LYS A 58 1.33 0.44 -8.67
C LYS A 58 0.03 1.22 -8.47
N LEU A 59 -0.84 0.77 -7.56
CA LEU A 59 -2.06 1.50 -7.22
C LEU A 59 -1.76 2.83 -6.51
N PHE A 60 -0.73 2.88 -5.66
CA PHE A 60 -0.32 4.13 -5.02
C PHE A 60 0.06 5.18 -6.06
N VAL A 61 0.83 4.79 -7.08
CA VAL A 61 1.18 5.68 -8.19
C VAL A 61 -0.08 6.16 -8.92
N LYS A 62 -1.01 5.25 -9.23
CA LYS A 62 -2.29 5.56 -9.89
C LYS A 62 -3.13 6.57 -9.10
N TYR A 63 -3.28 6.38 -7.78
CA TYR A 63 -4.12 7.24 -6.95
C TYR A 63 -3.45 8.57 -6.59
N ALA A 64 -2.14 8.57 -6.36
CA ALA A 64 -1.37 9.79 -6.12
C ALA A 64 -1.40 10.72 -7.34
N ALA A 65 -1.32 10.17 -8.56
CA ALA A 65 -1.42 10.96 -9.80
C ALA A 65 -2.78 11.66 -9.98
N GLN A 66 -3.84 11.18 -9.31
CA GLN A 66 -5.17 11.80 -9.35
C GLN A 66 -5.31 12.97 -8.35
N GLN A 67 -4.34 13.16 -7.47
CA GLN A 67 -4.32 14.20 -6.44
C GLN A 67 -2.97 14.94 -6.48
N PRO A 68 -2.67 15.66 -7.59
CA PRO A 68 -1.35 16.28 -7.82
C PRO A 68 -1.03 17.43 -6.86
N GLU A 69 -2.02 17.98 -6.17
CA GLU A 69 -1.85 19.05 -5.18
C GLU A 69 -1.22 18.60 -3.87
N THR A 70 -1.24 17.29 -3.59
CA THR A 70 -0.66 16.71 -2.38
C THR A 70 0.79 16.31 -2.63
N GLN A 71 1.69 16.71 -1.73
CA GLN A 71 3.05 16.20 -1.71
C GLN A 71 3.07 14.79 -1.09
N TRP A 72 3.20 13.78 -1.95
CA TRP A 72 3.20 12.38 -1.56
C TRP A 72 4.59 11.88 -1.14
N THR A 73 4.61 11.01 -0.13
CA THR A 73 5.75 10.18 0.25
C THR A 73 5.23 8.78 0.54
N PHE A 74 6.00 7.75 0.20
CA PHE A 74 5.57 6.37 0.35
C PHE A 74 6.53 5.62 1.25
N GLU A 75 5.97 4.79 2.12
CA GLU A 75 6.70 3.89 3.01
C GLU A 75 6.23 2.46 2.79
N TYR A 76 7.14 1.50 2.97
CA TYR A 76 6.85 0.08 2.82
C TYR A 76 7.45 -0.69 3.99
N SER A 77 6.64 -1.56 4.61
CA SER A 77 7.11 -2.52 5.61
C SER A 77 6.85 -3.95 5.16
N PRO A 78 7.91 -4.78 5.01
CA PRO A 78 7.77 -6.23 4.98
C PRO A 78 7.54 -6.71 6.42
N GLU A 79 6.28 -6.78 6.85
CA GLU A 79 5.89 -7.35 8.15
C GLU A 79 6.20 -8.86 8.20
#